data_AF-A0A9D1DJI8-F1
#
_entry.id   AF-A0A9D1DJI8-F1
#
_cell.length_a   1.000
_cell.length_b   1.000
_cell.length_c   1.000
_cell.angle_alpha   90.00
_cell.angle_beta   90.00
_cell.angle_gamma   90.00
#
_symmetry.space_group_name_H-M   'P 1'
#
loop_
_entity.id
_entity.type
_entity.pdbx_description
1 polymer ?
#
loop_
_entity_poly.entity_id
_entity_poly.type
_entity_poly.pdbx_seq_one_letter_code
_entity_poly.pdbx_strand_id
1 'polypeptide(L)'
;RQKQAELAGYLETVAAYSAWASSLRPCGQESVDLTYEAAAKYFSEVESALEDMADIMDFYFAFNEVAQPLSSFDASAYDTDKDRIYDLYYAVDEASTAMSQLDCPAFMAETYKLYISRLSHFMAILNEQYIGVQLNDPLRLAAGIYMLVRVEKENYDYSVMLTRDFNLQYEKVGERLGGWVGELGTELAENCAALLRAM
;
A
#
# COMPACT_ATOMS: atom_id res chain seq x y z
N ARG A 1 -10.72 1.06 -7.68
CA ARG A 1 -11.05 2.27 -8.48
C ARG A 1 -12.27 3.04 -7.95
N GLN A 2 -13.50 2.49 -7.81
CA GLN A 2 -14.63 3.24 -7.22
C GLN A 2 -14.33 3.78 -5.81
N LYS A 3 -13.83 2.93 -4.91
CA LYS A 3 -13.47 3.33 -3.54
C LYS A 3 -12.37 4.39 -3.46
N GLN A 4 -11.46 4.39 -4.43
CA GLN A 4 -10.39 5.39 -4.54
C GLN A 4 -10.95 6.75 -4.97
N ALA A 5 -11.92 6.75 -5.88
CA ALA A 5 -12.65 7.97 -6.26
C ALA A 5 -13.51 8.51 -5.10
N GLU A 6 -14.16 7.63 -4.34
CA GLU A 6 -14.88 8.02 -3.11
C GLU A 6 -13.92 8.66 -2.09
N LEU A 7 -12.77 8.04 -1.84
CA LEU A 7 -11.75 8.57 -0.94
C LEU A 7 -11.20 9.93 -1.40
N ALA A 8 -10.92 10.09 -2.69
CA ALA A 8 -10.47 11.36 -3.26
C ALA A 8 -11.50 12.49 -3.04
N GLY A 9 -12.80 12.19 -3.18
CA GLY A 9 -13.86 13.16 -2.90
C GLY A 9 -13.96 13.54 -1.42
N TYR A 10 -13.74 12.60 -0.50
CA TYR A 10 -13.65 12.92 0.93
C TYR A 10 -12.42 13.76 1.25
N LEU A 11 -11.28 13.45 0.66
CA LEU A 11 -10.04 14.17 0.87
C LEU A 11 -10.14 15.62 0.35
N GLU A 12 -10.72 15.84 -0.83
CA GLU A 12 -11.00 17.19 -1.34
C GLU A 12 -11.89 17.99 -0.38
N THR A 13 -12.94 17.35 0.14
CA THR A 13 -13.87 17.98 1.08
C THR A 13 -13.18 18.33 2.40
N VAL A 14 -12.40 17.41 2.96
CA VAL A 14 -11.71 17.61 4.24
C VAL A 14 -10.58 18.62 4.10
N ALA A 15 -9.82 18.61 3.01
CA ALA A 15 -8.80 19.61 2.72
C ALA A 15 -9.41 21.03 2.66
N ALA A 16 -10.59 21.18 2.05
CA ALA A 16 -11.32 22.44 2.05
C ALA A 16 -11.72 22.89 3.47
N TYR A 17 -12.18 21.97 4.32
CA TYR A 17 -12.49 22.29 5.72
C TYR A 17 -11.25 22.58 6.57
N SER A 18 -10.16 21.85 6.35
CA SER A 18 -8.85 22.07 6.99
C SER A 18 -8.31 23.45 6.66
N ALA A 19 -8.33 23.84 5.38
CA ALA A 19 -7.95 25.17 4.92
C ALA A 19 -8.86 26.27 5.50
N TRP A 20 -10.18 26.05 5.50
CA TRP A 20 -11.12 26.98 6.11
C TRP A 20 -10.86 27.16 7.60
N ALA A 21 -10.77 26.08 8.37
CA ALA A 21 -10.57 26.12 9.81
C ALA A 21 -9.24 26.80 10.17
N SER A 22 -8.18 26.51 9.43
CA SER A 22 -6.87 27.15 9.59
C SER A 22 -6.86 28.64 9.24
N SER A 23 -7.86 29.11 8.47
CA SER A 23 -7.99 30.53 8.09
C SER A 23 -8.77 31.37 9.11
N LEU A 24 -9.45 30.72 10.07
CA LEU A 24 -10.23 31.41 11.11
C LEU A 24 -9.31 32.27 11.96
N ARG A 25 -9.72 33.53 12.17
CA ARG A 25 -8.97 34.48 12.98
C ARG A 25 -9.60 34.60 14.36
N PRO A 26 -8.78 34.75 15.42
CA PRO A 26 -9.30 34.99 16.77
C PRO A 26 -10.24 36.20 16.80
N CYS A 27 -11.39 36.04 17.46
CA CYS A 27 -12.37 37.10 17.65
C CYS A 27 -12.25 37.76 19.03
N GLY A 28 -11.39 37.24 19.91
CA GLY A 28 -11.13 37.77 21.24
C GLY A 28 -12.06 37.22 22.33
N GLN A 29 -12.94 36.28 21.98
CA GLN A 29 -13.72 35.50 22.94
C GLN A 29 -13.03 34.15 23.13
N GLU A 30 -12.46 33.93 24.32
CA GLU A 30 -11.64 32.73 24.62
C GLU A 30 -12.33 31.41 24.24
N SER A 31 -13.62 31.25 24.55
CA SER A 31 -14.37 30.04 24.22
C SER A 31 -14.55 29.82 22.71
N VAL A 32 -14.64 30.89 21.93
CA VAL A 32 -14.76 30.84 20.46
C VAL A 32 -13.38 30.57 19.84
N ASP A 33 -12.35 31.25 20.34
CA ASP A 33 -10.98 31.10 19.84
C ASP A 33 -10.46 29.66 20.08
N LEU A 34 -10.71 29.07 21.25
CA LEU A 34 -10.40 27.66 21.53
C LEU A 34 -11.16 26.70 20.59
N THR A 35 -12.40 27.04 20.23
CA THR A 35 -13.20 26.23 19.29
C THR A 35 -12.61 26.31 17.88
N TYR A 36 -12.07 27.46 17.46
CA TYR A 36 -11.37 27.59 16.17
C TYR A 36 -10.08 26.77 16.13
N GLU A 37 -9.28 26.79 17.18
CA GLU A 37 -8.07 25.97 17.29
C GLU A 37 -8.38 24.48 17.26
N ALA A 38 -9.42 24.05 18.00
CA ALA A 38 -9.88 22.67 18.01
C ALA A 38 -10.36 22.22 16.62
N ALA A 39 -11.08 23.07 15.89
CA ALA A 39 -11.52 22.80 14.52
C ALA A 39 -10.33 22.63 13.56
N ALA A 40 -9.33 23.52 13.63
CA ALA A 40 -8.14 23.43 12.79
C ALA A 40 -7.37 22.12 13.05
N LYS A 41 -7.20 21.75 14.33
CA LYS A 41 -6.57 20.48 14.69
C LYS A 41 -7.38 19.28 14.22
N TYR A 42 -8.70 19.27 14.44
CA TYR A 42 -9.57 18.17 14.02
C TYR A 42 -9.48 17.91 12.51
N PHE A 43 -9.67 18.95 11.69
CA PHE A 43 -9.66 18.77 10.25
C PHE A 43 -8.28 18.41 9.70
N SER A 44 -7.20 18.94 10.26
CA SER A 44 -5.83 18.55 9.88
C SER A 44 -5.55 17.07 10.18
N GLU A 45 -6.07 16.54 11.27
CA GLU A 45 -5.87 15.14 11.66
C GLU A 45 -6.74 14.18 10.85
N VAL A 46 -7.96 14.60 10.49
CA VAL A 46 -8.80 13.85 9.54
C VAL A 46 -8.20 13.91 8.13
N GLU A 47 -7.58 15.01 7.73
CA GLU A 47 -6.90 15.12 6.44
C GLU A 47 -5.73 14.13 6.37
N SER A 48 -4.80 14.18 7.34
CA SER A 48 -3.68 13.22 7.44
C SER A 48 -4.15 11.77 7.57
N ALA A 49 -5.18 11.52 8.39
CA ALA A 49 -6.22 10.51 8.21
C ALA A 49 -6.30 9.81 6.86
N LEU A 50 -6.88 10.57 5.94
CA LEU A 50 -7.31 10.15 4.63
C LEU A 50 -6.16 10.12 3.63
N GLU A 51 -5.14 10.96 3.79
CA GLU A 51 -3.90 10.91 3.02
C GLU A 51 -3.18 9.58 3.22
N ASP A 52 -3.00 9.13 4.47
CA ASP A 52 -2.40 7.82 4.76
C ASP A 52 -3.20 6.68 4.12
N MET A 53 -4.54 6.79 4.13
CA MET A 53 -5.42 5.80 3.49
C MET A 53 -5.29 5.83 1.96
N ALA A 54 -5.10 7.01 1.37
CA ALA A 54 -4.92 7.17 -0.06
C ALA A 54 -3.60 6.55 -0.51
N ASP A 55 -2.51 6.81 0.23
CA ASP A 55 -1.19 6.23 -0.03
C ASP A 55 -1.22 4.69 0.01
N ILE A 56 -1.94 4.11 1.00
CA ILE A 56 -2.15 2.65 1.09
C ILE A 56 -2.87 2.12 -0.17
N MET A 57 -3.95 2.78 -0.58
CA MET A 57 -4.76 2.34 -1.73
C MET A 57 -4.01 2.48 -3.04
N ASP A 58 -3.29 3.59 -3.23
CA ASP A 58 -2.50 3.88 -4.42
C ASP A 58 -1.41 2.83 -4.60
N PHE A 59 -0.65 2.55 -3.54
CA PHE A 59 0.37 1.51 -3.58
C PHE A 59 -0.23 0.11 -3.80
N TYR A 60 -1.35 -0.24 -3.15
CA TYR A 60 -2.02 -1.53 -3.36
C TYR A 60 -2.41 -1.75 -4.83
N PHE A 61 -3.03 -0.74 -5.47
CA PHE A 61 -3.44 -0.85 -6.87
C PHE A 61 -2.24 -0.87 -7.81
N ALA A 62 -1.23 -0.02 -7.58
CA ALA A 62 0.00 -0.02 -8.37
C ALA A 62 0.72 -1.37 -8.29
N PHE A 63 0.84 -1.92 -7.08
CA PHE A 63 1.42 -3.24 -6.86
C PHE A 63 0.65 -4.35 -7.59
N ASN A 64 -0.68 -4.35 -7.49
CA ASN A 64 -1.52 -5.35 -8.17
C ASN A 64 -1.44 -5.25 -9.71
N GLU A 65 -1.25 -4.04 -10.24
CA GLU A 65 -1.08 -3.81 -11.67
C GLU A 65 0.27 -4.35 -12.17
N VAL A 66 1.38 -4.04 -11.50
CA VAL A 66 2.70 -4.57 -11.89
C VAL A 66 2.84 -6.06 -11.61
N ALA A 67 2.05 -6.63 -10.69
CA ALA A 67 2.01 -8.06 -10.41
C ALA A 67 1.21 -8.86 -11.45
N GLN A 68 0.51 -8.20 -12.39
CA GLN A 68 -0.34 -8.89 -13.36
C GLN A 68 0.37 -10.02 -14.10
N PRO A 69 1.59 -9.84 -14.67
CA PRO A 69 2.28 -10.91 -15.39
C PRO A 69 2.45 -12.19 -14.58
N LEU A 70 2.71 -12.06 -13.27
CA LEU A 70 2.84 -13.20 -12.36
C LEU A 70 1.48 -13.79 -11.98
N SER A 71 0.49 -12.94 -11.69
CA SER A 71 -0.84 -13.39 -11.27
C SER A 71 -1.64 -14.07 -12.38
N SER A 72 -1.37 -13.71 -13.64
CA SER A 72 -1.98 -14.32 -14.83
C SER A 72 -1.21 -15.50 -15.39
N PHE A 73 -0.03 -15.81 -14.84
CA PHE A 73 0.78 -16.92 -15.31
C PHE A 73 0.12 -18.25 -14.97
N ASP A 74 -0.33 -18.98 -15.99
CA ASP A 74 -0.93 -20.31 -15.84
C ASP A 74 0.04 -21.39 -16.32
N ALA A 75 0.73 -22.03 -15.39
CA ALA A 75 1.65 -23.13 -15.70
C ALA A 75 0.98 -24.31 -16.42
N SER A 76 -0.35 -24.49 -16.26
CA SER A 76 -1.09 -25.59 -16.89
C SER A 76 -1.41 -25.35 -18.36
N ALA A 77 -1.20 -24.13 -18.86
CA ALA A 77 -1.42 -23.76 -20.26
C ALA A 77 -0.29 -24.24 -21.21
N TYR A 78 0.77 -24.84 -20.68
CA TYR A 78 1.97 -25.20 -21.43
C TYR A 78 2.13 -26.71 -21.59
N ASP A 79 2.38 -27.15 -22.82
CA ASP A 79 2.66 -28.55 -23.16
C ASP A 79 4.11 -28.96 -22.86
N THR A 80 5.03 -27.97 -22.80
CA THR A 80 6.45 -28.22 -22.57
C THR A 80 7.02 -27.33 -21.46
N ASP A 81 7.97 -27.87 -20.71
CA ASP A 81 8.73 -27.10 -19.72
C ASP A 81 9.56 -25.98 -20.37
N LYS A 82 9.94 -26.14 -21.63
CA LYS A 82 10.71 -25.14 -22.38
C LYS A 82 9.92 -23.85 -22.55
N ASP A 83 8.70 -23.94 -23.06
CA ASP A 83 7.86 -22.77 -23.30
C ASP A 83 7.39 -22.17 -21.97
N ARG A 84 7.07 -23.03 -20.99
CA ARG A 84 6.71 -22.61 -19.63
C ARG A 84 7.82 -21.81 -18.94
N ILE A 85 9.06 -22.29 -18.96
CA ILE A 85 10.20 -21.62 -18.33
C ILE A 85 10.54 -20.32 -19.06
N TYR A 86 10.42 -20.29 -20.39
CA TYR A 86 10.63 -19.10 -21.20
C TYR A 86 9.66 -17.98 -20.80
N ASP A 87 8.35 -18.26 -20.78
CA ASP A 87 7.35 -17.24 -20.47
C ASP A 87 7.39 -16.83 -18.99
N LEU A 88 7.67 -17.77 -18.07
CA LEU A 88 7.84 -17.45 -16.65
C LEU A 88 9.03 -16.51 -16.42
N TYR A 89 10.14 -16.73 -17.13
CA TYR A 89 11.32 -15.87 -17.04
C TYR A 89 10.98 -14.42 -17.39
N TYR A 90 10.30 -14.18 -18.50
CA TYR A 90 9.93 -12.81 -18.89
C TYR A 90 8.85 -12.21 -17.99
N ALA A 91 7.88 -13.00 -17.52
CA ALA A 91 6.88 -12.51 -16.57
C ALA A 91 7.52 -12.04 -15.25
N VAL A 92 8.51 -12.77 -14.74
CA VAL A 92 9.27 -12.40 -13.53
C VAL A 92 10.17 -11.20 -13.80
N ASP A 93 10.86 -11.16 -14.93
CA ASP A 93 11.72 -10.02 -15.31
C ASP A 93 10.92 -8.71 -15.37
N GLU A 94 9.79 -8.74 -16.09
CA GLU A 94 8.89 -7.60 -16.24
C GLU A 94 8.31 -7.16 -14.90
N ALA A 95 7.72 -8.09 -14.15
CA ALA A 95 7.10 -7.79 -12.86
C ALA A 95 8.13 -7.29 -11.84
N SER A 96 9.30 -7.94 -11.73
CA SER A 96 10.34 -7.54 -10.77
C SER A 96 10.93 -6.17 -11.09
N THR A 97 11.14 -5.88 -12.38
CA THR A 97 11.60 -4.57 -12.85
C THR A 97 10.57 -3.50 -12.52
N ALA A 98 9.31 -3.70 -12.88
CA ALA A 98 8.24 -2.74 -12.63
C ALA A 98 7.99 -2.53 -11.13
N MET A 99 7.99 -3.60 -10.33
CA MET A 99 7.87 -3.51 -8.87
C MET A 99 9.02 -2.72 -8.24
N SER A 100 10.26 -2.89 -8.72
CA SER A 100 11.41 -2.16 -8.18
C SER A 100 11.33 -0.63 -8.36
N GLN A 101 10.46 -0.17 -9.26
CA GLN A 101 10.24 1.23 -9.60
C GLN A 101 9.01 1.83 -8.88
N LEU A 102 8.26 1.04 -8.11
CA LEU A 102 7.11 1.56 -7.37
C LEU A 102 7.56 2.43 -6.20
N ASP A 103 6.91 3.58 -6.05
CA ASP A 103 7.01 4.42 -4.87
C ASP A 103 6.34 3.72 -3.69
N CYS A 104 7.15 3.09 -2.86
CA CYS A 104 6.69 2.33 -1.70
C CYS A 104 6.49 3.25 -0.48
N PRO A 105 5.31 3.20 0.18
CA PRO A 105 5.08 3.94 1.41
C PRO A 105 6.10 3.61 2.51
N ALA A 106 6.50 4.64 3.26
CA ALA A 106 7.58 4.53 4.24
C ALA A 106 7.35 3.44 5.30
N PHE A 107 6.09 3.20 5.69
CA PHE A 107 5.75 2.22 6.74
C PHE A 107 6.05 0.77 6.36
N MET A 108 6.14 0.43 5.08
CA MET A 108 6.38 -0.93 4.59
C MET A 108 7.66 -1.06 3.73
N ALA A 109 8.44 0.02 3.60
CA ALA A 109 9.61 0.08 2.72
C ALA A 109 10.66 -1.00 3.02
N GLU A 110 10.87 -1.35 4.30
CA GLU A 110 11.83 -2.40 4.68
C GLU A 110 11.37 -3.79 4.21
N THR A 111 10.13 -4.17 4.54
CA THR A 111 9.53 -5.44 4.11
C THR A 111 9.48 -5.52 2.58
N TYR A 112 9.11 -4.42 1.92
CA TYR A 112 9.02 -4.36 0.46
C TYR A 112 10.38 -4.54 -0.20
N LYS A 113 11.42 -3.87 0.31
CA LYS A 113 12.79 -4.07 -0.18
C LYS A 113 13.26 -5.52 -0.06
N LEU A 114 12.91 -6.21 1.03
CA LEU A 114 13.23 -7.62 1.21
C LEU A 114 12.47 -8.51 0.22
N TYR A 115 11.18 -8.22 0.00
CA TYR A 115 10.36 -8.91 -1.00
C TYR A 115 10.98 -8.80 -2.41
N ILE A 116 11.33 -7.58 -2.86
CA ILE A 116 11.98 -7.35 -4.16
C ILE A 116 13.34 -8.07 -4.25
N SER A 117 14.11 -8.08 -3.17
CA SER A 117 15.37 -8.83 -3.13
C SER A 117 15.18 -10.33 -3.33
N ARG A 118 14.05 -10.92 -2.90
CA ARG A 118 13.75 -12.34 -3.13
C ARG A 118 13.30 -12.64 -4.55
N LEU A 119 12.55 -11.73 -5.19
CA LEU A 119 12.27 -11.83 -6.62
C LEU A 119 13.56 -11.85 -7.45
N SER A 120 14.57 -11.08 -7.05
CA SER A 120 15.89 -11.11 -7.70
C SER A 120 16.59 -12.48 -7.60
N HIS A 121 16.45 -13.17 -6.46
CA HIS A 121 16.97 -14.54 -6.30
C HIS A 121 16.18 -15.54 -7.17
N PHE A 122 14.87 -15.37 -7.25
CA PHE A 122 14.01 -16.21 -8.10
C PHE A 122 14.42 -16.05 -9.57
N MET A 123 14.64 -14.82 -10.01
CA MET A 123 15.12 -14.51 -11.36
C MET A 123 16.49 -15.14 -11.67
N ALA A 124 17.41 -15.13 -10.71
CA ALA A 124 18.71 -15.78 -10.88
C ALA A 124 18.57 -17.30 -11.12
N ILE A 125 17.67 -17.98 -10.41
CA ILE A 125 17.39 -19.41 -10.60
C ILE A 125 16.72 -19.66 -11.95
N LEU A 126 15.75 -18.82 -12.33
CA LEU A 126 15.07 -18.93 -13.62
C LEU A 126 16.04 -18.72 -14.79
N ASN A 127 17.00 -17.80 -14.67
CA ASN A 127 18.03 -17.61 -15.68
C ASN A 127 18.88 -18.88 -15.87
N GLU A 128 19.24 -19.56 -14.78
CA GLU A 128 19.95 -20.84 -14.84
C GLU A 128 19.12 -21.94 -15.50
N GLN A 129 17.81 -22.00 -15.21
CA GLN A 129 16.90 -22.94 -15.85
C GLN A 129 16.70 -22.62 -17.33
N TYR A 130 16.57 -21.34 -17.69
CA TYR A 130 16.49 -20.87 -19.07
C TYR A 130 17.71 -21.33 -19.87
N ILE A 131 18.93 -21.13 -19.35
CA ILE A 131 20.15 -21.63 -19.98
C ILE A 131 20.13 -23.16 -20.08
N GLY A 132 19.68 -23.86 -19.04
CA GLY A 132 19.52 -25.31 -19.03
C GLY A 132 18.62 -25.82 -20.16
N VAL A 133 17.51 -25.13 -20.43
CA VAL A 133 16.62 -25.41 -21.57
C VAL A 133 17.34 -25.20 -22.90
N GLN A 134 18.09 -24.11 -23.07
CA GLN A 134 18.81 -23.83 -24.32
C GLN A 134 19.92 -24.85 -24.62
N LEU A 135 20.56 -25.38 -23.56
CA LEU A 135 21.64 -26.36 -23.67
C LEU A 135 21.17 -27.82 -23.62
N ASN A 136 19.88 -28.08 -23.40
CA ASN A 136 19.35 -29.40 -23.05
C ASN A 136 20.12 -30.06 -21.88
N ASP A 137 20.40 -29.29 -20.83
CA ASP A 137 21.13 -29.74 -19.64
C ASP A 137 20.15 -30.13 -18.51
N PRO A 138 19.84 -31.43 -18.33
CA PRO A 138 18.89 -31.88 -17.32
C PRO A 138 19.41 -31.70 -15.88
N LEU A 139 20.72 -31.66 -15.65
CA LEU A 139 21.27 -31.47 -14.31
C LEU A 139 21.08 -30.03 -13.85
N ARG A 140 21.29 -29.06 -14.75
CA ARG A 140 21.05 -27.64 -14.47
C ARG A 140 19.56 -27.37 -14.22
N LEU A 141 18.67 -27.99 -15.01
CA LEU A 141 17.22 -27.91 -14.79
C LEU A 141 16.82 -28.48 -13.42
N ALA A 142 17.31 -29.66 -13.06
CA ALA A 142 17.03 -30.30 -11.78
C ALA A 142 17.55 -29.48 -10.59
N ALA A 143 18.78 -28.96 -10.68
CA ALA A 143 19.35 -28.08 -9.65
C ALA A 143 18.50 -26.82 -9.44
N GLY A 144 18.03 -26.20 -10.54
CA GLY A 144 17.12 -25.07 -10.50
C GLY A 144 15.84 -25.38 -9.73
N ILE A 145 15.19 -26.53 -9.99
CA ILE A 145 13.96 -26.95 -9.29
C ILE A 145 14.18 -27.03 -7.77
N TYR A 146 15.28 -27.65 -7.34
CA TYR A 146 15.58 -27.77 -5.90
C TYR A 146 15.82 -26.43 -5.21
N MET A 147 16.44 -25.47 -5.92
CA MET A 147 16.67 -24.12 -5.38
C MET A 147 15.38 -23.30 -5.37
N LEU A 148 14.53 -23.47 -6.38
CA LEU A 148 13.29 -22.72 -6.57
C LEU A 148 12.33 -22.93 -5.40
N VAL A 149 12.16 -24.17 -4.92
CA VAL A 149 11.34 -24.49 -3.72
C VAL A 149 11.72 -23.67 -2.48
N ARG A 150 13.03 -23.38 -2.29
CA ARG A 150 13.48 -22.59 -1.14
C ARG A 150 13.13 -21.11 -1.30
N VAL A 151 13.38 -20.56 -2.48
CA VAL A 151 13.10 -19.15 -2.76
C VAL A 151 11.61 -18.87 -2.79
N GLU A 152 10.78 -19.80 -3.28
CA GLU A 152 9.32 -19.70 -3.22
C GLU A 152 8.81 -19.55 -1.79
N LYS A 153 9.36 -20.35 -0.85
CA LYS A 153 9.00 -20.24 0.56
C LYS A 153 9.36 -18.87 1.14
N GLU A 154 10.57 -18.39 0.87
CA GLU A 154 10.99 -17.05 1.33
C GLU A 154 10.13 -15.95 0.72
N ASN A 155 9.79 -16.06 -0.57
CA ASN A 155 8.93 -15.10 -1.26
C ASN A 155 7.51 -15.09 -0.67
N TYR A 156 6.97 -16.28 -0.34
CA TYR A 156 5.69 -16.42 0.35
C TYR A 156 5.71 -15.74 1.73
N ASP A 157 6.75 -16.00 2.53
CA ASP A 157 6.87 -15.43 3.87
C ASP A 157 6.87 -13.88 3.83
N TYR A 158 7.61 -13.27 2.89
CA TYR A 158 7.59 -11.81 2.73
C TYR A 158 6.28 -11.29 2.14
N SER A 159 5.60 -12.04 1.27
CA SER A 159 4.25 -11.67 0.79
C SER A 159 3.24 -11.61 1.94
N VAL A 160 3.34 -12.55 2.88
CA VAL A 160 2.52 -12.55 4.11
C VAL A 160 2.88 -11.35 4.99
N MET A 161 4.16 -11.01 5.14
CA MET A 161 4.58 -9.82 5.88
C MET A 161 4.04 -8.53 5.25
N LEU A 162 4.13 -8.37 3.94
CA LEU A 162 3.54 -7.20 3.24
C LEU A 162 2.04 -7.09 3.49
N THR A 163 1.32 -8.21 3.41
CA THR A 163 -0.12 -8.25 3.71
C THR A 163 -0.41 -7.82 5.15
N ARG A 164 0.43 -8.21 6.11
CA ARG A 164 0.31 -7.78 7.50
C ARG A 164 0.58 -6.28 7.66
N ASP A 165 1.60 -5.76 6.99
CA ASP A 165 1.93 -4.33 7.05
C ASP A 165 0.79 -3.47 6.49
N PHE A 166 0.19 -3.89 5.37
CA PHE A 166 -1.02 -3.26 4.82
C PHE A 166 -2.17 -3.23 5.83
N ASN A 167 -2.49 -4.39 6.41
CA ASN A 167 -3.60 -4.50 7.37
C ASN A 167 -3.34 -3.68 8.63
N LEU A 168 -2.10 -3.70 9.14
CA LEU A 168 -1.70 -2.94 10.32
C LEU A 168 -1.86 -1.43 10.09
N GLN A 169 -1.44 -0.93 8.92
CA GLN A 169 -1.57 0.49 8.63
C GLN A 169 -3.05 0.89 8.45
N TYR A 170 -3.85 0.06 7.78
CA TYR A 170 -5.29 0.26 7.66
C TYR A 170 -5.97 0.29 9.04
N GLU A 171 -5.61 -0.64 9.94
CA GLU A 171 -6.10 -0.71 11.31
C GLU A 171 -5.73 0.56 12.10
N LYS A 172 -4.47 1.00 12.04
CA LYS A 172 -4.01 2.24 12.71
C LYS A 172 -4.74 3.49 12.24
N VAL A 173 -5.03 3.61 10.94
CA VAL A 173 -5.85 4.71 10.42
C VAL A 173 -7.26 4.65 11.03
N GLY A 174 -7.85 3.46 11.08
CA GLY A 174 -9.14 3.22 11.73
C GLY A 174 -9.15 3.56 13.22
N GLU A 175 -8.11 3.15 13.96
CA GLU A 175 -7.94 3.46 15.39
C GLU A 175 -7.79 4.97 15.63
N ARG A 176 -7.03 5.67 14.79
CA ARG A 176 -6.87 7.14 14.88
C ARG A 176 -8.20 7.84 14.68
N LEU A 177 -8.93 7.50 13.62
CA LEU A 177 -10.22 8.10 13.27
C LEU A 177 -11.32 7.75 14.28
N GLY A 178 -11.36 6.50 14.75
CA GLY A 178 -12.37 6.01 15.69
C GLY A 178 -12.05 6.29 17.16
N GLY A 179 -10.81 6.65 17.48
CA GLY A 179 -10.37 7.01 18.82
C GLY A 179 -10.36 8.53 19.03
N TRP A 180 -9.19 9.07 19.38
CA TRP A 180 -9.06 10.44 19.85
C TRP A 180 -9.49 11.51 18.82
N VAL A 181 -9.36 11.25 17.51
CA VAL A 181 -9.87 12.20 16.48
C VAL A 181 -11.38 12.23 16.48
N GLY A 182 -12.04 11.07 16.64
CA GLY A 182 -13.49 10.97 16.79
C GLY A 182 -14.00 11.64 18.06
N GLU A 183 -13.28 11.47 19.18
CA GLU A 183 -13.55 12.17 20.44
C GLU A 183 -13.44 13.69 20.25
N LEU A 184 -12.36 14.18 19.63
CA LEU A 184 -12.18 15.60 19.32
C LEU A 184 -13.31 16.16 18.46
N GLY A 185 -13.77 15.41 17.46
CA GLY A 185 -14.91 15.81 16.63
C GLY A 185 -16.22 15.90 17.42
N THR A 186 -16.42 15.01 18.39
CA THR A 186 -17.60 15.03 19.28
C THR A 186 -17.56 16.24 20.21
N GLU A 187 -16.42 16.47 20.88
CA GLU A 187 -16.21 17.62 21.76
C GLU A 187 -16.37 18.94 21.00
N LEU A 188 -15.84 19.02 19.77
CA LEU A 188 -15.98 20.19 18.91
C LEU A 188 -17.45 20.49 18.59
N ALA A 189 -18.24 19.45 18.26
CA ALA A 189 -19.66 19.60 17.97
C ALA A 189 -20.46 20.06 19.20
N GLU A 190 -20.15 19.51 20.38
CA GLU A 190 -20.76 19.90 21.65
C GLU A 190 -20.42 21.35 22.01
N ASN A 191 -19.17 21.77 21.86
CA ASN A 191 -18.72 23.14 22.09
C ASN A 191 -19.41 24.13 21.13
N CYS A 192 -19.50 23.80 19.84
CA CYS A 192 -20.24 24.59 18.86
C CYS A 192 -21.72 24.75 19.27
N ALA A 193 -22.37 23.65 19.68
CA ALA A 193 -23.76 23.68 20.09
C ALA A 193 -23.98 24.51 21.37
N ALA A 194 -23.05 24.45 22.33
CA ALA A 194 -23.10 25.26 23.54
C ALA A 194 -22.96 26.76 23.24
N LEU A 195 -22.00 27.13 22.38
CA LEU A 195 -21.80 28.51 21.94
C LEU A 195 -23.04 29.06 21.22
N LEU A 196 -23.62 28.30 20.30
CA LEU A 196 -24.84 28.71 19.56
C LEU A 196 -26.06 28.92 20.46
N ARG A 197 -26.15 28.22 21.60
CA ARG A 197 -27.23 28.42 22.58
C ARG A 197 -26.99 29.61 23.52
N ALA A 198 -25.74 30.02 23.68
CA ALA A 198 -25.34 31.13 24.53
C ALA A 198 -25.40 32.49 23.82
N MET A 199 -25.54 32.49 22.49
CA MET A 199 -25.81 33.66 21.63
C MET A 199 -27.31 33.97 21.57
#